data_AF-A0A2U2ECW3-F1
#
_entry.id   AF-A0A2U2ECW3-F1
#
_cell.length_a   1.000
_cell.length_b   1.000
_cell.length_c   1.000
_cell.angle_alpha   90.00
_cell.angle_beta   90.00
_cell.angle_gamma   90.00
#
_symmetry.space_group_name_H-M   'P 1'
#
loop_
_entity.id
_entity.type
_entity.pdbx_description
1 polymer ?
#
loop_
_entity_poly.entity_id
_entity_poly.type
_entity_poly.pdbx_seq_one_letter_code
_entity_poly.pdbx_strand_id
1 'polypeptide(L)' 'GVDTSREFVINGTHCELVNGKIREVGNDYVVPSAIQQKAVKRYEERMAQLLKDGNWYRMA' A
#
# COMPACT_ATOMS: atom_id res chain seq x y z
N GLY A 1 -24.74 21.23 6.16
CA GLY A 1 -24.15 19.88 6.23
C GLY A 1 -22.80 19.94 5.55
N VAL A 2 -21.77 19.36 6.16
CA VAL A 2 -20.47 19.20 5.49
C VAL A 2 -20.63 18.06 4.49
N ASP A 3 -20.38 18.36 3.22
CA ASP A 3 -20.47 17.40 2.13
C ASP A 3 -19.28 16.44 2.21
N THR A 4 -19.55 15.21 2.66
CA THR A 4 -18.52 14.18 2.89
C THR A 4 -18.24 13.34 1.64
N SER A 5 -18.83 13.68 0.50
CA SER A 5 -18.66 12.96 -0.77
C SER A 5 -17.40 13.36 -1.55
N ARG A 6 -16.60 14.29 -1.03
CA ARG A 6 -15.41 14.82 -1.71
C ARG A 6 -14.18 14.02 -1.34
N GLU A 7 -13.51 13.46 -2.34
CA GLU A 7 -12.13 13.04 -2.22
C GLU A 7 -11.27 14.21 -1.72
N PHE A 8 -10.38 13.95 -0.76
CA PHE A 8 -9.48 14.91 -0.16
C PHE A 8 -8.10 14.31 -0.01
N VAL A 9 -7.08 15.16 -0.01
CA VAL A 9 -5.69 14.72 0.09
C VAL A 9 -5.17 14.94 1.51
N ILE A 10 -4.69 13.89 2.16
CA ILE A 10 -3.94 13.98 3.43
C ILE A 10 -2.52 13.50 3.17
N ASN A 11 -1.52 14.33 3.45
CA ASN A 11 -0.10 13.97 3.30
C ASN A 11 0.27 13.43 1.89
N GLY A 12 -0.40 13.92 0.84
CA GLY A 12 -0.19 13.45 -0.55
C GLY A 12 -0.97 12.18 -0.91
N THR A 13 -1.71 11.61 0.02
CA THR A 13 -2.58 10.45 -0.19
C THR A 13 -4.00 10.89 -0.52
N HIS A 14 -4.57 10.38 -1.61
CA HIS A 14 -5.98 10.58 -1.96
C HIS A 14 -6.87 9.71 -1.06
N CYS A 15 -7.78 10.36 -0.34
CA CYS A 15 -8.69 9.73 0.59
C CYS A 15 -10.13 10.16 0.30
N GLU A 16 -11.09 9.32 0.62
CA GLU A 16 -12.52 9.61 0.56
C GLU A 16 -13.16 9.32 1.93
N LEU A 17 -14.29 9.98 2.21
CA LEU A 17 -15.09 9.66 3.39
C LEU A 17 -16.28 8.79 3.00
N VAL A 18 -16.21 7.50 3.32
CA VAL A 18 -17.28 6.54 3.07
C VAL A 18 -17.89 6.14 4.40
N ASN A 19 -19.17 6.43 4.61
CA ASN A 19 -19.92 6.11 5.84
C ASN A 19 -19.22 6.59 7.14
N GLY A 20 -18.64 7.79 7.11
CA GLY A 20 -17.93 8.37 8.26
C GLY A 20 -16.55 7.76 8.53
N LYS A 21 -16.06 6.87 7.68
CA LYS A 21 -14.70 6.33 7.73
C LYS A 21 -13.88 6.87 6.59
N ILE A 22 -12.64 7.24 6.89
CA ILE A 22 -11.66 7.64 5.88
C ILE A 22 -11.14 6.38 5.19
N ARG A 23 -11.17 6.36 3.87
CA ARG A 23 -10.60 5.29 3.02
C ARG A 23 -9.65 5.90 2.00
N GLU A 24 -8.59 5.19 1.66
CA GLU A 24 -7.70 5.58 0.55
C GLU A 24 -8.38 5.27 -0.78
N VAL A 25 -8.41 6.26 -1.68
CA VAL A 25 -8.96 6.13 -3.03
C VAL A 25 -7.98 5.34 -3.91
N GLY A 26 -8.48 4.34 -4.64
CA GLY A 26 -7.65 3.51 -5.53
C GLY A 26 -6.84 2.43 -4.82
N ASN A 27 -7.05 2.22 -3.51
CA ASN A 27 -6.46 1.13 -2.75
C ASN A 27 -7.48 -0.01 -2.57
N ASP A 28 -7.44 -1.01 -3.46
CA ASP A 28 -8.23 -2.24 -3.35
C ASP A 28 -7.81 -3.13 -2.17
N TYR A 29 -6.62 -2.88 -1.62
CA TYR A 29 -6.13 -3.57 -0.44
C TYR A 29 -6.66 -2.84 0.80
N VAL A 30 -7.27 -3.59 1.73
CA VAL A 30 -7.88 -3.07 2.98
C VAL A 30 -6.83 -2.53 3.98
N VAL A 31 -5.60 -2.29 3.53
CA VAL A 31 -4.45 -1.86 4.33
C VAL A 31 -3.90 -0.55 3.78
N PRO A 32 -3.59 0.45 4.64
CA PRO A 32 -3.00 1.71 4.21
C PRO A 32 -1.76 1.51 3.33
N SER A 33 -1.60 2.37 2.31
CA SER A 33 -0.52 2.33 1.33
C SER A 33 0.88 2.26 1.95
N ALA A 34 1.11 2.93 3.08
CA ALA A 34 2.38 2.86 3.80
C ALA A 34 2.74 1.43 4.28
N ILE A 35 1.73 0.65 4.69
CA ILE A 35 1.92 -0.75 5.10
C ILE A 35 2.17 -1.62 3.86
N GLN A 36 1.42 -1.38 2.78
CA GLN A 36 1.61 -2.07 1.51
C GLN A 36 3.01 -1.81 0.93
N GLN A 37 3.44 -0.56 0.84
CA GLN A 37 4.76 -0.16 0.34
C GLN A 37 5.88 -0.80 1.18
N LYS A 38 5.72 -0.84 2.51
CA LYS A 38 6.71 -1.51 3.38
C LYS A 38 6.76 -3.02 3.13
N ALA A 39 5.61 -3.66 2.93
CA ALA A 39 5.54 -5.08 2.62
C ALA A 39 6.16 -5.39 1.25
N VAL A 40 5.83 -4.60 0.23
CA VAL A 40 6.40 -4.70 -1.13
C VAL A 40 7.91 -4.50 -1.10
N LYS A 41 8.40 -3.42 -0.49
CA LYS A 41 9.83 -3.14 -0.38
C LYS A 41 10.59 -4.28 0.31
N ARG A 42 10.04 -4.84 1.40
CA ARG A 42 10.65 -5.98 2.09
C ARG A 42 10.71 -7.23 1.21
N TYR A 43 9.70 -7.44 0.37
CA TYR A 43 9.68 -8.54 -0.59
C TYR A 43 10.73 -8.32 -1.69
N GLU A 44 10.80 -7.12 -2.26
CA GLU A 44 11.79 -6.73 -3.27
C GLU A 44 13.23 -6.87 -2.75
N GLU A 45 13.52 -6.40 -1.54
CA GLU A 45 14.84 -6.53 -0.91
C GLU A 45 15.22 -8.01 -0.72
N ARG A 46 14.27 -8.84 -0.29
CA ARG A 46 14.50 -10.28 -0.12
C ARG A 46 14.73 -10.97 -1.45
N MET A 47 13.99 -10.60 -2.49
CA MET A 47 14.18 -11.12 -3.84
C MET A 47 15.52 -10.67 -4.43
N ALA A 48 15.90 -9.40 -4.23
CA ALA A 48 17.19 -8.89 -4.65
C ALA A 48 18.36 -9.62 -3.97
N GLN A 49 18.24 -9.94 -2.66
CA GLN A 49 19.22 -10.75 -1.95
C GLN A 49 19.30 -12.18 -2.52
N LEU A 50 18.17 -12.84 -2.77
CA LEU A 50 18.15 -14.19 -3.33
C LEU A 50 18.73 -14.27 -4.74
N LEU A 51 18.48 -13.25 -5.57
CA LEU A 51 19.06 -13.12 -6.90
C LEU A 51 20.57 -12.89 -6.82
N LYS A 52 21.02 -12.03 -5.89
CA LYS A 52 22.44 -11.73 -5.68
C LYS A 52 23.22 -12.95 -5.16
N ASP A 53 22.64 -13.70 -4.23
CA ASP A 53 23.25 -14.89 -3.65
C ASP A 53 23.09 -16.12 -4.56
N GLY A 54 22.42 -15.96 -5.71
CA GLY A 54 22.19 -17.04 -6.68
C GLY A 54 21.44 -18.21 -6.08
N ASN A 55 20.54 -17.99 -5.13
CA ASN A 55 19.86 -19.03 -4.33
C ASN A 55 18.35 -19.09 -4.61
N TRP A 56 17.92 -18.51 -5.73
CA TRP A 56 16.52 -18.37 -6.12
C TRP A 56 15.80 -19.70 -6.36
N TYR A 57 16.53 -20.79 -6.66
CA TYR A 57 15.99 -22.14 -6.88
C TYR A 57 15.64 -22.91 -5.59
N ARG A 58 16.01 -22.43 -4.40
CA ARG A 58 15.70 -23.10 -3.11
C ARG A 58 14.34 -22.73 -2.51
N MET A 59 13.59 -21.83 -3.14
CA MET A 59 12.23 -21.46 -2.74
C MET A 59 11.13 -22.20 -3.52
N ALA A 60 11.50 -23.11 -4.43
CA ALA A 60 10.58 -23.98 -5.18
C ALA A 60 10.23 -25.26 -4.40
#